data_AF-A0A6A5FVC0-F1
#
_entry.id   AF-A0A6A5FVC0-F1
#
_cell.length_a   1.000
_cell.length_b   1.000
_cell.length_c   1.000
_cell.angle_alpha   90.00
_cell.angle_beta   90.00
_cell.angle_gamma   90.00
#
_symmetry.space_group_name_H-M   'P 1'
#
loop_
_entity.id
_entity.type
_entity.pdbx_description
1 polymer ?
#
loop_
_entity_poly.entity_id
_entity_poly.type
_entity_poly.pdbx_seq_one_letter_code
_entity_poly.pdbx_strand_id
1 'polypeptide(L)'
;MSGSETDSEMESKYYHTRWNRIREADMVFAQDTKFPNSTTTWVARCDSTALVSSRHVVPANALNGLLFQYYLMDSNDLIGIELYKQQVAKPTLLKDLVIQVSYLPKFTQLMKTLAKRKKKKASKGKKTIGVTEKKFYIRAIPPIYVGRTKVGETRVFADEIATILPLLSEQQGDPLDISDLHYRHIYETCSMASEKCNVPESLNTMTLKELKELLEEYDINKSLITLVDDPLFIIGYKSVVETIGHFKLLSCNSCYIISGEQATWYMFQSLICGVNWEDATFEQKEEIIKEINEYVCAEETFYHSYSRVVKRILQLKTKHSGIYKNNVKPFDFFLRGEDPNRIVPYHYYETIANSYKLPLYKVSTNEKLPQPAWKIRLYLLLGFMHTFVNYDHRLLEFIWWQINVVYRVIMILVPSDRRLEVIDMIKIALVCMKNPAYYPEEVQQIEGQQQKSLKDVLQQDVQGTDNTDDELSDLFKNYTITEVEVCTGIDDVDKPSESQEPKDHKFIIK
;
A
#
# COMPACT_ATOMS: atom_id res chain seq x y z
N MET A 1 1.89 51.58 -34.27
CA MET A 1 1.09 51.28 -33.07
C MET A 1 0.70 49.83 -33.16
N SER A 2 1.59 48.97 -32.69
CA SER A 2 1.40 47.53 -32.53
C SER A 2 0.52 47.31 -31.30
N GLY A 3 -0.67 46.75 -31.49
CA GLY A 3 -1.51 46.30 -30.40
C GLY A 3 -0.81 45.14 -29.70
N SER A 4 -0.47 45.33 -28.42
CA SER A 4 -0.10 44.26 -27.52
C SER A 4 -1.38 43.54 -27.13
N GLU A 5 -1.65 42.41 -27.77
CA GLU A 5 -2.48 41.37 -27.17
C GLU A 5 -1.78 40.95 -25.88
N THR A 6 -2.37 41.37 -24.77
CA THR A 6 -2.03 40.81 -23.47
C THR A 6 -2.77 39.49 -23.42
N ASP A 7 -2.03 38.39 -23.57
CA ASP A 7 -2.48 37.07 -23.14
C ASP A 7 -2.82 37.17 -21.66
N SER A 8 -4.08 37.48 -21.35
CA SER A 8 -4.60 37.25 -20.02
C SER A 8 -4.66 35.74 -19.86
N GLU A 9 -3.70 35.15 -19.15
CA GLU A 9 -3.90 33.84 -18.55
C GLU A 9 -5.25 33.89 -17.82
N MET A 10 -6.29 33.26 -18.39
CA MET A 10 -7.58 33.16 -17.72
C MET A 10 -7.35 32.30 -16.48
N GLU A 11 -7.24 32.93 -15.32
CA GLU A 11 -7.26 32.22 -14.04
C GLU A 11 -8.50 31.33 -13.99
N SER A 12 -8.33 30.04 -13.68
CA SER A 12 -9.43 29.08 -13.51
C SER A 12 -10.48 29.68 -12.57
N LYS A 13 -11.76 29.67 -13.01
CA LYS A 13 -12.91 30.17 -12.23
C LYS A 13 -12.99 29.53 -10.86
N TYR A 14 -12.55 28.28 -10.73
CA TYR A 14 -12.57 27.52 -9.48
C TYR A 14 -11.19 27.36 -8.83
N TYR A 15 -10.21 28.20 -9.18
CA TYR A 15 -8.87 28.19 -8.62
C TYR A 15 -8.87 28.16 -7.07
N HIS A 16 -9.66 29.03 -6.43
CA HIS A 16 -9.73 29.15 -4.97
C HIS A 16 -10.51 28.04 -4.24
N THR A 17 -11.23 27.18 -4.97
CA THR A 17 -12.05 26.14 -4.33
C THR A 17 -11.17 25.06 -3.71
N ARG A 18 -11.66 24.40 -2.65
CA ARG A 18 -10.93 23.31 -1.96
C ARG A 18 -11.81 22.07 -1.89
N TRP A 19 -11.20 20.89 -2.01
CA TRP A 19 -11.88 19.62 -1.77
C TRP A 19 -12.04 19.35 -0.27
N ASN A 20 -13.01 18.51 0.07
CA ASN A 20 -13.18 17.99 1.42
C ASN A 20 -12.25 16.78 1.65
N ARG A 21 -12.00 16.41 2.91
CA ARG A 21 -11.19 15.24 3.26
C ARG A 21 -11.82 14.45 4.40
N ILE A 22 -11.76 13.13 4.31
CA ILE A 22 -12.07 12.18 5.38
C ILE A 22 -10.82 11.31 5.56
N ARG A 23 -10.16 11.44 6.71
CA ARG A 23 -8.92 10.70 7.02
C ARG A 23 -9.24 9.42 7.78
N GLU A 24 -8.27 8.51 7.86
CA GLU A 24 -8.40 7.31 8.70
C GLU A 24 -8.86 7.65 10.13
N ALA A 25 -8.31 8.71 10.72
CA ALA A 25 -8.63 9.14 12.09
C ALA A 25 -10.12 9.52 12.29
N ASP A 26 -10.80 9.87 11.20
CA ASP A 26 -12.22 10.28 11.19
C ASP A 26 -13.15 9.08 10.91
N MET A 27 -12.59 7.88 10.71
CA MET A 27 -13.33 6.68 10.33
C MET A 27 -13.40 5.66 11.46
N VAL A 28 -14.61 5.17 11.72
CA VAL A 28 -14.85 3.99 12.54
C VAL A 28 -15.30 2.85 11.65
N PHE A 29 -14.43 1.87 11.44
CA PHE A 29 -14.75 0.66 10.69
C PHE A 29 -15.70 -0.24 11.49
N ALA A 30 -16.84 -0.55 10.91
CA ALA A 30 -17.79 -1.51 11.46
C ALA A 30 -17.67 -2.83 10.70
N GLN A 31 -17.62 -3.94 11.43
CA GLN A 31 -17.70 -5.26 10.82
C GLN A 31 -19.06 -5.43 10.16
N ASP A 32 -19.06 -5.69 8.85
CA ASP A 32 -20.30 -5.95 8.13
C ASP A 32 -20.73 -7.40 8.36
N THR A 33 -21.77 -7.57 9.17
CA THR A 33 -22.37 -8.90 9.43
C THR A 33 -22.82 -9.64 8.18
N LYS A 34 -23.10 -8.94 7.06
CA LYS A 34 -23.46 -9.58 5.78
C LYS A 34 -22.25 -10.18 5.06
N PHE A 35 -21.06 -9.65 5.33
CA PHE A 35 -19.82 -10.02 4.66
C PHE A 35 -18.66 -10.14 5.67
N PRO A 36 -18.77 -11.02 6.68
CA PRO A 36 -17.84 -11.04 7.83
C PRO A 36 -16.39 -11.35 7.43
N ASN A 37 -16.19 -11.98 6.27
CA ASN A 37 -14.89 -12.36 5.74
C ASN A 37 -14.48 -11.57 4.48
N SER A 38 -15.25 -10.56 4.07
CA SER A 38 -14.90 -9.78 2.88
C SER A 38 -13.90 -8.69 3.22
N THR A 39 -12.73 -8.75 2.60
CA THR A 39 -11.75 -7.67 2.66
C THR A 39 -12.08 -6.53 1.69
N THR A 40 -13.10 -6.67 0.84
CA THR A 40 -13.49 -5.68 -0.19
C THR A 40 -14.86 -5.04 0.06
N THR A 41 -15.54 -5.49 1.12
CA THR A 41 -16.84 -4.99 1.54
C THR A 41 -16.74 -4.58 2.99
N TRP A 42 -16.76 -3.29 3.22
CA TRP A 42 -16.59 -2.67 4.53
C TRP A 42 -17.60 -1.54 4.68
N VAL A 43 -17.81 -1.13 5.93
CA VAL A 43 -18.61 0.04 6.28
C VAL A 43 -17.76 0.94 7.16
N ALA A 44 -17.49 2.16 6.71
CA ALA A 44 -16.80 3.17 7.48
C ALA A 44 -17.84 4.20 7.95
N ARG A 45 -17.97 4.39 9.27
CA ARG A 45 -18.79 5.47 9.83
C ARG A 45 -17.92 6.70 10.02
N CYS A 46 -18.40 7.82 9.50
CA CYS A 46 -17.83 9.15 9.66
C CYS A 46 -18.89 10.02 10.36
N ASP A 47 -18.50 11.12 11.00
CA ASP A 47 -19.36 11.95 11.88
C ASP A 47 -20.78 12.24 11.34
N SER A 48 -20.91 12.45 10.02
CA SER A 48 -22.20 12.81 9.40
C SER A 48 -22.73 11.80 8.39
N THR A 49 -22.00 10.71 8.09
CA THR A 49 -22.41 9.74 7.06
C THR A 49 -21.72 8.39 7.24
N ALA A 50 -22.35 7.32 6.76
CA ALA A 50 -21.66 6.07 6.47
C ALA A 50 -21.15 6.06 5.02
N LEU A 51 -19.93 5.58 4.81
CA LEU A 51 -19.36 5.24 3.52
C LEU A 51 -19.30 3.72 3.35
N VAL A 52 -19.70 3.26 2.17
CA VAL A 52 -19.60 1.85 1.77
C VAL A 52 -19.08 1.74 0.34
N SER A 53 -18.54 0.58 -0.02
CA SER A 53 -18.20 0.30 -1.42
C SER A 53 -19.46 0.01 -2.25
N SER A 54 -19.42 0.30 -3.55
CA SER A 54 -20.47 -0.04 -4.52
C SER A 54 -20.86 -1.52 -4.51
N ARG A 55 -19.94 -2.40 -4.08
CA ARG A 55 -20.19 -3.84 -3.92
C ARG A 55 -21.10 -4.18 -2.73
N HIS A 56 -21.22 -3.31 -1.72
CA HIS A 56 -22.04 -3.55 -0.53
C HIS A 56 -23.54 -3.67 -0.85
N VAL A 57 -24.00 -3.05 -1.94
CA VAL A 57 -25.43 -2.98 -2.29
C VAL A 57 -25.89 -4.12 -3.21
N VAL A 58 -24.97 -5.01 -3.59
CA VAL A 58 -25.21 -6.14 -4.49
C VAL A 58 -24.86 -7.47 -3.79
N PRO A 59 -25.66 -8.54 -3.95
CA PRO A 59 -25.31 -9.87 -3.47
C PRO A 59 -24.00 -10.39 -4.09
N ALA A 60 -23.14 -11.05 -3.30
CA ALA A 60 -21.83 -11.53 -3.76
C ALA A 60 -21.91 -12.45 -5.01
N ASN A 61 -22.93 -13.30 -5.10
CA ASN A 61 -23.13 -14.18 -6.25
C ASN A 61 -23.47 -13.44 -7.55
N ALA A 62 -23.98 -12.21 -7.47
CA ALA A 62 -24.28 -11.37 -8.62
C ALA A 62 -23.05 -10.59 -9.16
N LEU A 63 -21.91 -10.64 -8.45
CA LEU A 63 -20.66 -10.02 -8.91
C LEU A 63 -19.86 -10.95 -9.85
N ASN A 64 -20.20 -12.23 -9.92
CA ASN A 64 -19.47 -13.20 -10.75
C ASN A 64 -19.71 -12.95 -12.25
N GLY A 65 -18.63 -12.67 -12.98
CA GLY A 65 -18.64 -12.55 -14.45
C GLY A 65 -19.09 -11.19 -15.00
N LEU A 66 -19.36 -10.20 -14.14
CA LEU A 66 -19.70 -8.84 -14.55
C LEU A 66 -18.56 -7.88 -14.25
N LEU A 67 -18.23 -7.01 -15.21
CA LEU A 67 -17.39 -5.85 -14.96
C LEU A 67 -18.15 -4.90 -14.03
N PHE A 68 -17.64 -4.73 -12.81
CA PHE A 68 -18.31 -3.95 -11.77
C PHE A 68 -17.34 -2.95 -11.18
N GLN A 69 -17.59 -1.66 -11.39
CA GLN A 69 -16.70 -0.62 -10.89
C GLN A 69 -16.75 -0.49 -9.37
N TYR A 70 -15.59 -0.25 -8.78
CA TYR A 70 -15.40 0.02 -7.37
C TYR A 70 -15.39 1.52 -7.14
N TYR A 71 -16.39 2.03 -6.43
CA TYR A 71 -16.51 3.44 -6.04
C TYR A 71 -17.25 3.53 -4.70
N LEU A 72 -17.16 4.68 -4.02
CA LEU A 72 -17.76 4.85 -2.70
C LEU A 72 -19.18 5.43 -2.79
N MET A 73 -20.05 4.95 -1.90
CA MET A 73 -21.43 5.39 -1.72
C MET A 73 -21.64 5.94 -0.32
N ASP A 74 -22.37 7.04 -0.19
CA ASP A 74 -22.75 7.63 1.09
C ASP A 74 -24.15 7.18 1.55
N SER A 75 -24.60 7.70 2.69
CA SER A 75 -25.92 7.37 3.22
C SER A 75 -27.08 7.85 2.32
N ASN A 76 -26.91 8.93 1.55
CA ASN A 76 -27.93 9.40 0.59
C ASN A 76 -28.02 8.48 -0.62
N ASP A 77 -26.88 7.97 -1.09
CA ASP A 77 -26.81 6.96 -2.15
C ASP A 77 -27.59 5.69 -1.77
N LEU A 78 -27.41 5.22 -0.53
CA LEU A 78 -28.14 4.06 0.01
C LEU A 78 -29.65 4.30 0.08
N ILE A 79 -30.08 5.49 0.50
CA ILE A 79 -31.49 5.90 0.49
C ILE A 79 -32.04 5.92 -0.95
N GLY A 80 -31.26 6.42 -1.90
CA GLY A 80 -31.61 6.43 -3.33
C GLY A 80 -31.83 5.03 -3.89
N ILE A 81 -30.95 4.09 -3.54
CA ILE A 81 -31.07 2.67 -3.92
C ILE A 81 -32.34 2.05 -3.36
N GLU A 82 -32.67 2.30 -2.08
CA GLU A 82 -33.88 1.74 -1.48
C GLU A 82 -35.15 2.29 -2.14
N LEU A 83 -35.16 3.58 -2.47
CA LEU A 83 -36.26 4.19 -3.24
C LEU A 83 -36.36 3.65 -4.66
N TYR A 84 -35.25 3.32 -5.30
CA TYR A 84 -35.25 2.66 -6.60
C TYR A 84 -35.82 1.24 -6.49
N LYS A 85 -35.44 0.47 -5.47
CA LYS A 85 -35.97 -0.88 -5.22
C LYS A 85 -37.48 -0.91 -5.05
N GLN A 86 -38.04 0.12 -4.40
CA GLN A 86 -39.49 0.28 -4.25
C GLN A 86 -40.23 0.59 -5.56
N GLN A 87 -39.52 1.07 -6.60
CA GLN A 87 -40.11 1.48 -7.89
C GLN A 87 -40.03 0.41 -8.98
N VAL A 88 -39.13 -0.57 -8.85
CA VAL A 88 -38.92 -1.61 -9.87
C VAL A 88 -39.70 -2.88 -9.54
N ALA A 89 -40.22 -3.54 -10.56
CA ALA A 89 -40.94 -4.79 -10.40
C ALA A 89 -40.04 -5.88 -9.80
N LYS A 90 -40.53 -6.60 -8.78
CA LYS A 90 -39.79 -7.66 -8.07
C LYS A 90 -39.08 -8.69 -8.97
N PRO A 91 -39.65 -9.15 -10.11
CA PRO A 91 -39.00 -10.17 -10.95
C PRO A 91 -37.72 -9.69 -11.66
N THR A 92 -37.61 -8.40 -11.99
CA THR A 92 -36.45 -7.84 -12.71
C THR A 92 -35.50 -7.07 -11.79
N LEU A 93 -35.95 -6.78 -10.56
CA LEU A 93 -35.30 -5.88 -9.62
C LEU A 93 -33.80 -6.12 -9.43
N LEU A 94 -33.38 -7.38 -9.25
CA LEU A 94 -31.97 -7.67 -8.97
C LEU A 94 -31.08 -7.40 -10.18
N LYS A 95 -31.47 -7.89 -11.37
CA LYS A 95 -30.68 -7.70 -12.61
C LYS A 95 -30.61 -6.22 -12.98
N ASP A 96 -31.75 -5.53 -12.91
CA ASP A 96 -31.81 -4.10 -13.20
C ASP A 96 -30.96 -3.30 -12.22
N LEU A 97 -31.07 -3.58 -10.91
CA LEU A 97 -30.26 -2.92 -9.89
C LEU A 97 -28.77 -3.11 -10.14
N VAL A 98 -28.31 -4.35 -10.35
CA VAL A 98 -26.90 -4.66 -10.64
C VAL A 98 -26.40 -3.82 -11.81
N ILE A 99 -27.18 -3.77 -12.90
CA ILE A 99 -26.86 -2.99 -14.09
C ILE A 99 -26.81 -1.48 -13.81
N GLN A 100 -27.66 -0.95 -12.92
CA GLN A 100 -27.63 0.47 -12.57
C GLN A 100 -26.44 0.86 -11.69
N VAL A 101 -25.99 -0.04 -10.81
CA VAL A 101 -24.92 0.24 -9.84
C VAL A 101 -23.54 -0.27 -10.29
N SER A 102 -23.44 -1.04 -11.37
CA SER A 102 -22.15 -1.60 -11.83
C SER A 102 -21.18 -0.58 -12.43
N TYR A 103 -21.66 0.61 -12.81
CA TYR A 103 -20.87 1.62 -13.50
C TYR A 103 -21.19 3.02 -12.94
N LEU A 104 -20.17 3.77 -12.54
CA LEU A 104 -20.35 5.03 -11.81
C LEU A 104 -21.13 6.09 -12.61
N PRO A 105 -20.87 6.34 -13.91
CA PRO A 105 -21.68 7.25 -14.71
C PRO A 105 -23.17 6.87 -14.74
N LYS A 106 -23.47 5.58 -14.83
CA LYS A 106 -24.86 5.09 -14.86
C LYS A 106 -25.54 5.28 -13.51
N PHE A 107 -24.85 4.98 -12.42
CA PHE A 107 -25.34 5.22 -11.07
C PHE A 107 -25.57 6.72 -10.81
N THR A 108 -24.65 7.57 -11.25
CA THR A 108 -24.76 9.03 -11.16
C THR A 108 -26.03 9.53 -11.87
N GLN A 109 -26.31 9.02 -13.07
CA GLN A 109 -27.51 9.36 -13.82
C GLN A 109 -28.81 8.88 -13.14
N LEU A 110 -28.77 7.70 -12.51
CA LEU A 110 -29.88 7.22 -11.68
C LEU A 110 -30.16 8.19 -10.52
N MET A 111 -29.12 8.57 -9.77
CA MET A 111 -29.24 9.49 -8.63
C MET A 111 -29.74 10.87 -9.07
N LYS A 112 -29.24 11.41 -10.19
CA LYS A 112 -29.72 12.65 -10.82
C LYS A 112 -31.21 12.57 -11.17
N THR A 113 -31.65 11.45 -11.72
CA THR A 113 -33.06 11.21 -12.05
C THR A 113 -33.94 11.20 -10.81
N LEU A 114 -33.51 10.52 -9.74
CA LEU A 114 -34.22 10.45 -8.47
C LEU A 114 -34.31 11.83 -7.79
N ALA A 115 -33.20 12.58 -7.78
CA ALA A 115 -33.15 13.94 -7.23
C ALA A 115 -34.09 14.91 -7.98
N LYS A 116 -34.13 14.87 -9.32
CA LYS A 116 -35.07 15.69 -10.12
C LYS A 116 -36.53 15.34 -9.85
N ARG A 117 -36.86 14.05 -9.71
CA ARG A 117 -38.23 13.60 -9.37
C ARG A 117 -38.66 14.12 -8.00
N LYS A 118 -37.74 14.19 -7.02
CA LYS A 118 -38.00 14.83 -5.72
C LYS A 118 -38.32 16.31 -5.87
N LYS A 119 -37.48 17.09 -6.58
CA LYS A 119 -37.73 18.54 -6.80
C LYS A 119 -39.14 18.79 -7.35
N LYS A 120 -39.61 17.97 -8.31
CA LYS A 120 -40.96 18.03 -8.89
C LYS A 120 -42.10 17.59 -7.95
N LYS A 121 -41.84 16.72 -6.97
CA LYS A 121 -42.84 16.28 -5.97
C LYS A 121 -42.90 17.22 -4.76
N ALA A 122 -41.76 17.78 -4.35
CA ALA A 122 -41.65 18.79 -3.29
C ALA A 122 -42.36 20.09 -3.70
N SER A 123 -42.21 20.53 -4.95
CA SER A 123 -42.98 21.65 -5.50
C SER A 123 -44.49 21.40 -5.55
N LYS A 124 -44.95 20.16 -5.33
CA LYS A 124 -46.35 19.76 -5.21
C LYS A 124 -46.79 19.48 -3.76
N GLY A 125 -46.03 19.93 -2.76
CA GLY A 125 -46.42 19.85 -1.34
C GLY A 125 -46.37 18.45 -0.71
N LYS A 126 -45.78 17.44 -1.37
CA LYS A 126 -45.67 16.08 -0.81
C LYS A 126 -44.39 15.91 0.02
N LYS A 127 -44.53 15.41 1.25
CA LYS A 127 -43.41 14.93 2.09
C LYS A 127 -42.67 13.82 1.33
N THR A 128 -41.38 13.99 1.10
CA THR A 128 -40.54 13.01 0.38
C THR A 128 -39.25 12.74 1.13
N ILE A 129 -38.78 11.49 1.07
CA ILE A 129 -37.48 11.06 1.58
C ILE A 129 -36.37 11.76 0.78
N GLY A 130 -35.33 12.23 1.46
CA GLY A 130 -34.28 13.07 0.88
C GLY A 130 -33.30 12.29 0.01
N VAL A 131 -33.43 12.40 -1.31
CA VAL A 131 -32.36 12.00 -2.26
C VAL A 131 -31.73 13.26 -2.84
N THR A 132 -30.40 13.30 -2.83
CA THR A 132 -29.59 14.33 -3.47
C THR A 132 -28.92 13.76 -4.72
N GLU A 133 -28.27 14.62 -5.50
CA GLU A 133 -27.34 14.18 -6.54
C GLU A 133 -26.14 13.46 -5.90
N LYS A 134 -25.45 12.63 -6.69
CA LYS A 134 -24.31 11.84 -6.25
C LYS A 134 -23.19 12.77 -5.79
N LYS A 135 -22.66 12.54 -4.58
CA LYS A 135 -21.39 13.16 -4.15
C LYS A 135 -20.22 12.33 -4.65
N PHE A 136 -19.15 12.96 -5.10
CA PHE A 136 -17.97 12.26 -5.58
C PHE A 136 -16.94 12.09 -4.47
N TYR A 137 -16.61 10.83 -4.21
CA TYR A 137 -15.59 10.44 -3.26
C TYR A 137 -14.45 9.80 -4.05
N ILE A 138 -13.25 10.34 -3.93
CA ILE A 138 -12.04 9.81 -4.56
C ILE A 138 -11.22 9.15 -3.47
N ARG A 139 -10.77 7.91 -3.74
CA ARG A 139 -9.92 7.19 -2.79
C ARG A 139 -8.49 7.71 -2.86
N ALA A 140 -7.93 7.97 -1.69
CA ALA A 140 -6.56 8.44 -1.52
C ALA A 140 -5.73 7.38 -0.81
N ILE A 141 -4.57 7.05 -1.37
CA ILE A 141 -3.55 6.24 -0.71
C ILE A 141 -2.78 7.20 0.21
N PRO A 142 -2.88 7.05 1.55
CA PRO A 142 -2.14 7.89 2.47
C PRO A 142 -0.63 7.53 2.48
N PRO A 143 0.25 8.46 2.88
CA PRO A 143 1.65 8.16 3.09
C PRO A 143 1.82 7.16 4.25
N ILE A 144 2.92 6.42 4.23
CA ILE A 144 3.24 5.48 5.31
C ILE A 144 4.09 6.20 6.35
N TYR A 145 3.68 6.13 7.61
CA TYR A 145 4.47 6.66 8.71
C TYR A 145 5.31 5.56 9.32
N VAL A 146 6.61 5.58 9.01
CA VAL A 146 7.59 4.78 9.73
C VAL A 146 8.00 5.59 10.96
N GLY A 147 7.11 5.61 11.96
CA GLY A 147 7.25 6.40 13.21
C GLY A 147 7.21 7.89 12.92
N ARG A 148 8.30 8.61 13.18
CA ARG A 148 8.35 10.06 12.86
C ARG A 148 8.64 10.35 11.40
N THR A 149 9.14 9.36 10.65
CA THR A 149 9.47 9.56 9.24
C THR A 149 8.27 9.24 8.36
N LYS A 150 7.92 10.19 7.49
CA LYS A 150 6.92 10.04 6.44
C LYS A 150 7.59 9.43 5.20
N VAL A 151 7.01 8.35 4.69
CA VAL A 151 7.43 7.68 3.46
C VAL A 151 6.35 7.88 2.40
N GLY A 152 6.78 8.42 1.26
CA GLY A 152 5.89 8.74 0.14
C GLY A 152 4.96 9.92 0.41
N GLU A 153 4.07 10.16 -0.53
CA GLU A 153 3.07 11.24 -0.47
C GLU A 153 1.64 10.70 -0.58
N THR A 154 0.64 11.52 -0.22
CA THR A 154 -0.75 11.16 -0.49
C THR A 154 -0.98 11.16 -2.00
N ARG A 155 -1.56 10.08 -2.51
CA ARG A 155 -1.85 9.90 -3.94
C ARG A 155 -3.29 9.45 -4.16
N VAL A 156 -3.83 9.65 -5.35
CA VAL A 156 -5.16 9.18 -5.76
C VAL A 156 -5.05 8.27 -6.98
N PHE A 157 -6.04 7.39 -7.15
CA PHE A 157 -6.08 6.47 -8.30
C PHE A 157 -6.43 7.22 -9.58
N ALA A 158 -5.54 7.18 -10.58
CA ALA A 158 -5.73 7.97 -11.79
C ALA A 158 -6.92 7.49 -12.64
N ASP A 159 -7.24 6.19 -12.60
CA ASP A 159 -8.41 5.62 -13.28
C ASP A 159 -9.75 6.07 -12.67
N GLU A 160 -9.78 6.36 -11.36
CA GLU A 160 -10.93 7.01 -10.72
C GLU A 160 -11.10 8.45 -11.20
N ILE A 161 -10.00 9.19 -11.30
CA ILE A 161 -10.02 10.57 -11.79
C ILE A 161 -10.53 10.63 -13.23
N ALA A 162 -10.01 9.78 -14.12
CA ALA A 162 -10.48 9.68 -15.50
C ALA A 162 -11.99 9.39 -15.59
N THR A 163 -12.53 8.61 -14.65
CA THR A 163 -13.97 8.27 -14.59
C THR A 163 -14.81 9.42 -14.04
N ILE A 164 -14.31 10.16 -13.04
CA ILE A 164 -15.05 11.16 -12.27
C ILE A 164 -15.02 12.55 -12.94
N LEU A 165 -13.92 12.91 -13.60
CA LEU A 165 -13.70 14.26 -14.14
C LEU A 165 -14.85 14.74 -15.06
N PRO A 166 -15.33 13.95 -16.05
CA PRO A 166 -16.44 14.38 -16.90
C PRO A 166 -17.77 14.50 -16.13
N LEU A 167 -17.96 13.66 -15.11
CA LEU A 167 -19.17 13.69 -14.29
C LEU A 167 -19.23 14.94 -13.39
N LEU A 168 -18.08 15.39 -12.89
CA LEU A 168 -17.97 16.63 -12.13
C LEU A 168 -18.31 17.84 -12.99
N SER A 169 -17.74 17.89 -14.19
CA SER A 169 -18.01 18.93 -15.18
C SER A 169 -19.51 18.99 -15.55
N GLU A 170 -20.15 17.83 -15.79
CA GLU A 170 -21.59 17.78 -16.04
C GLU A 170 -22.41 18.26 -14.82
N GLN A 171 -21.98 17.92 -13.60
CA GLN A 171 -22.66 18.29 -12.36
C GLN A 171 -22.56 19.78 -12.03
N GLN A 172 -21.45 20.44 -12.38
CA GLN A 172 -21.29 21.89 -12.22
C GLN A 172 -22.00 22.71 -13.32
N GLY A 173 -22.61 22.04 -14.30
CA GLY A 173 -23.40 22.67 -15.35
C GLY A 173 -22.58 23.14 -16.56
N ASP A 174 -21.33 22.66 -16.68
CA ASP A 174 -20.43 22.99 -17.77
C ASP A 174 -19.80 21.71 -18.34
N PRO A 175 -20.57 20.89 -19.08
CA PRO A 175 -20.11 19.60 -19.58
C PRO A 175 -18.94 19.77 -20.54
N LEU A 176 -17.85 19.02 -20.31
CA LEU A 176 -16.73 18.92 -21.23
C LEU A 176 -17.22 18.46 -22.60
N ASP A 177 -16.68 19.06 -23.66
CA ASP A 177 -16.91 18.57 -25.02
C ASP A 177 -16.24 17.20 -25.17
N ILE A 178 -17.06 16.14 -25.16
CA ILE A 178 -16.64 14.74 -25.20
C ILE A 178 -16.27 14.30 -26.64
N SER A 179 -16.09 15.22 -27.58
CA SER A 179 -15.45 14.87 -28.85
C SER A 179 -14.11 14.17 -28.56
N ASP A 180 -13.92 13.01 -29.20
CA ASP A 180 -13.07 11.89 -28.75
C ASP A 180 -11.63 12.27 -28.30
N LEU A 181 -11.09 13.39 -28.77
CA LEU A 181 -9.74 13.89 -28.44
C LEU A 181 -9.60 14.38 -27.00
N HIS A 182 -10.59 15.05 -26.40
CA HIS A 182 -10.47 15.58 -25.03
C HIS A 182 -10.59 14.48 -23.98
N TYR A 183 -11.55 13.58 -24.15
CA TYR A 183 -11.71 12.42 -23.27
C TYR A 183 -10.53 11.46 -23.41
N ARG A 184 -10.04 11.27 -24.64
CA ARG A 184 -8.81 10.53 -24.89
C ARG A 184 -7.61 11.20 -24.24
N HIS A 185 -7.51 12.53 -24.26
CA HIS A 185 -6.43 13.24 -23.57
C HIS A 185 -6.52 13.07 -22.04
N ILE A 186 -7.70 13.19 -21.43
CA ILE A 186 -7.90 12.91 -19.99
C ILE A 186 -7.50 11.48 -19.66
N TYR A 187 -7.94 10.52 -20.49
CA TYR A 187 -7.58 9.12 -20.32
C TYR A 187 -6.08 8.92 -20.54
N GLU A 188 -5.44 9.53 -21.53
CA GLU A 188 -4.00 9.42 -21.78
C GLU A 188 -3.20 10.05 -20.63
N THR A 189 -3.56 11.25 -20.17
CA THR A 189 -2.94 11.97 -19.05
C THR A 189 -3.09 11.20 -17.73
N CYS A 190 -4.27 10.60 -17.47
CA CYS A 190 -4.51 9.82 -16.25
C CYS A 190 -4.03 8.36 -16.37
N SER A 191 -4.10 7.75 -17.55
CA SER A 191 -3.77 6.35 -17.83
C SER A 191 -2.34 6.18 -18.34
N MET A 192 -1.40 7.04 -17.93
CA MET A 192 0.04 6.86 -18.10
C MET A 192 0.52 5.59 -17.35
N ALA A 193 0.12 4.43 -17.86
CA ALA A 193 0.67 3.10 -17.70
C ALA A 193 1.32 2.72 -19.05
N SER A 194 2.14 3.65 -19.54
CA SER A 194 3.40 3.43 -20.24
C SER A 194 3.42 2.67 -21.60
N GLU A 195 3.66 3.42 -22.67
CA GLU A 195 4.70 3.07 -23.65
C GLU A 195 6.12 3.18 -23.04
N LYS A 196 6.26 3.83 -21.87
CA LYS A 196 7.55 4.11 -21.20
C LYS A 196 8.13 3.00 -20.31
N CYS A 197 7.36 2.03 -19.82
CA CYS A 197 7.83 1.04 -18.83
C CYS A 197 7.76 -0.41 -19.33
N ASN A 198 7.31 -0.69 -20.57
CA ASN A 198 7.19 -2.06 -21.09
C ASN A 198 6.42 -3.04 -20.16
N VAL A 199 5.59 -2.54 -19.23
CA VAL A 199 4.79 -3.38 -18.33
C VAL A 199 3.31 -3.26 -18.70
N PRO A 200 2.77 -4.19 -19.52
CA PRO A 200 1.33 -4.35 -19.68
C PRO A 200 0.67 -4.59 -18.31
N GLU A 201 -0.53 -4.03 -18.12
CA GLU A 201 -1.38 -4.26 -16.94
C GLU A 201 -0.91 -3.58 -15.64
N SER A 202 -0.37 -2.36 -15.73
CA SER A 202 -0.12 -1.49 -14.59
C SER A 202 -1.21 -0.41 -14.44
N LEU A 203 -1.33 0.14 -13.23
CA LEU A 203 -2.22 1.25 -12.91
C LEU A 203 -1.39 2.39 -12.35
N ASN A 204 -1.66 3.61 -12.82
CA ASN A 204 -0.98 4.80 -12.32
C ASN A 204 -1.78 5.50 -11.22
N THR A 205 -1.06 6.21 -10.37
CA THR A 205 -1.62 7.11 -9.35
C THR A 205 -1.00 8.49 -9.51
N MET A 206 -1.69 9.51 -9.04
CA MET A 206 -1.20 10.89 -9.10
C MET A 206 -1.15 11.48 -7.70
N THR A 207 -0.17 12.33 -7.43
CA THR A 207 -0.05 13.15 -6.24
C THR A 207 -1.20 14.14 -6.12
N LEU A 208 -1.41 14.69 -4.92
CA LEU A 208 -2.42 15.74 -4.73
C LEU A 208 -2.07 17.04 -5.49
N LYS A 209 -0.79 17.28 -5.77
CA LYS A 209 -0.33 18.41 -6.58
C LYS A 209 -0.77 18.22 -8.04
N GLU A 210 -0.45 17.07 -8.63
CA GLU A 210 -0.86 16.73 -10.00
C GLU A 210 -2.39 16.73 -10.16
N LEU A 211 -3.13 16.20 -9.17
CA LEU A 211 -4.59 16.29 -9.15
C LEU A 211 -5.07 17.76 -9.15
N LYS A 212 -4.44 18.63 -8.36
CA LYS A 212 -4.83 20.05 -8.29
C LYS A 212 -4.64 20.73 -9.64
N GLU A 213 -3.48 20.54 -10.25
CA GLU A 213 -3.11 21.10 -11.56
C GLU A 213 -4.11 20.63 -12.63
N LEU A 214 -4.42 19.33 -12.66
CA LEU A 214 -5.42 18.77 -13.56
C LEU A 214 -6.81 19.38 -13.33
N LEU A 215 -7.28 19.49 -12.09
CA LEU A 215 -8.60 20.08 -11.81
C LEU A 215 -8.67 21.57 -12.18
N GLU A 216 -7.54 22.30 -12.15
CA GLU A 216 -7.46 23.70 -12.57
C GLU A 216 -7.44 23.84 -14.09
N GLU A 217 -6.72 22.96 -14.80
CA GLU A 217 -6.70 22.88 -16.26
C GLU A 217 -8.11 22.71 -16.84
N TYR A 218 -8.93 21.85 -16.23
CA TYR A 218 -10.30 21.56 -16.67
C TYR A 218 -11.38 22.42 -15.98
N ASP A 219 -10.98 23.48 -15.26
CA ASP A 219 -11.86 24.38 -14.51
C ASP A 219 -12.93 23.65 -13.66
N ILE A 220 -12.49 22.67 -12.88
CA ILE A 220 -13.35 21.86 -12.03
C ILE A 220 -13.50 22.47 -10.65
N ASN A 221 -14.75 22.55 -10.18
CA ASN A 221 -15.03 22.96 -8.81
C ASN A 221 -14.59 21.88 -7.80
N LYS A 222 -13.43 22.10 -7.16
CA LYS A 222 -12.82 21.18 -6.18
C LYS A 222 -13.74 20.89 -4.98
N SER A 223 -14.66 21.79 -4.63
CA SER A 223 -15.60 21.58 -3.49
C SER A 223 -16.62 20.47 -3.72
N LEU A 224 -16.77 19.99 -4.95
CA LEU A 224 -17.60 18.83 -5.30
C LEU A 224 -16.93 17.48 -4.96
N ILE A 225 -15.63 17.50 -4.66
CA ILE A 225 -14.83 16.33 -4.36
C ILE A 225 -14.68 16.17 -2.84
N THR A 226 -14.74 14.92 -2.38
CA THR A 226 -14.26 14.51 -1.07
C THR A 226 -13.18 13.45 -1.23
N LEU A 227 -11.96 13.74 -0.79
CA LEU A 227 -10.89 12.74 -0.72
C LEU A 227 -11.09 11.87 0.51
N VAL A 228 -10.94 10.56 0.35
CA VAL A 228 -11.16 9.57 1.41
C VAL A 228 -9.94 8.68 1.49
N ASP A 229 -9.24 8.63 2.63
CA ASP A 229 -8.14 7.67 2.80
C ASP A 229 -8.68 6.24 2.54
N ASP A 230 -8.04 5.50 1.62
CA ASP A 230 -8.60 4.26 1.08
C ASP A 230 -8.77 3.21 2.17
N PRO A 231 -10.00 2.74 2.42
CA PRO A 231 -10.24 1.72 3.43
C PRO A 231 -9.53 0.40 3.18
N LEU A 232 -9.32 0.02 1.92
CA LEU A 232 -8.58 -1.21 1.60
C LEU A 232 -7.11 -1.07 1.95
N PHE A 233 -6.53 0.12 1.76
CA PHE A 233 -5.19 0.43 2.21
C PHE A 233 -5.10 0.36 3.74
N ILE A 234 -6.00 1.03 4.46
CA ILE A 234 -6.00 1.04 5.93
C ILE A 234 -6.11 -0.39 6.50
N ILE A 235 -7.07 -1.18 6.00
CA ILE A 235 -7.27 -2.57 6.43
C ILE A 235 -6.05 -3.43 6.07
N GLY A 236 -5.55 -3.32 4.85
CA GLY A 236 -4.41 -4.11 4.37
C GLY A 236 -3.13 -3.78 5.14
N TYR A 237 -2.86 -2.50 5.37
CA TYR A 237 -1.71 -2.04 6.13
C TYR A 237 -1.74 -2.57 7.57
N LYS A 238 -2.90 -2.53 8.25
CA LYS A 238 -3.08 -3.15 9.57
C LYS A 238 -2.85 -4.66 9.53
N SER A 239 -3.32 -5.35 8.48
CA SER A 239 -3.07 -6.78 8.33
C SER A 239 -1.58 -7.13 8.19
N VAL A 240 -0.77 -6.27 7.58
CA VAL A 240 0.69 -6.46 7.51
C VAL A 240 1.29 -6.49 8.91
N VAL A 241 0.78 -5.68 9.84
CA VAL A 241 1.21 -5.67 11.23
C VAL A 241 1.03 -7.04 11.90
N GLU A 242 -0.11 -7.67 11.64
CA GLU A 242 -0.51 -8.92 12.28
C GLU A 242 0.10 -10.15 11.61
N THR A 243 0.18 -10.16 10.28
CA THR A 243 0.51 -11.37 9.52
C THR A 243 1.87 -11.31 8.84
N ILE A 244 2.58 -10.17 8.90
CA ILE A 244 3.78 -9.88 8.10
C ILE A 244 3.60 -10.24 6.61
N GLY A 245 2.36 -10.18 6.12
CA GLY A 245 2.01 -10.53 4.75
C GLY A 245 2.22 -9.36 3.81
N HIS A 246 1.77 -9.54 2.57
CA HIS A 246 1.52 -8.44 1.65
C HIS A 246 0.02 -8.11 1.61
N PHE A 247 -0.31 -6.91 1.17
CA PHE A 247 -1.69 -6.53 0.88
C PHE A 247 -1.84 -6.01 -0.55
N LYS A 248 -3.11 -5.91 -0.96
CA LYS A 248 -3.50 -5.51 -2.31
C LYS A 248 -4.70 -4.58 -2.23
N LEU A 249 -4.82 -3.69 -3.20
CA LEU A 249 -5.91 -2.74 -3.34
C LEU A 249 -6.81 -3.14 -4.51
N LEU A 250 -7.91 -2.40 -4.69
CA LEU A 250 -8.75 -2.48 -5.88
C LEU A 250 -8.61 -1.21 -6.71
N SER A 251 -8.50 -1.37 -8.03
CA SER A 251 -8.67 -0.29 -8.99
C SER A 251 -10.13 0.15 -9.14
N CYS A 252 -10.40 1.24 -9.86
CA CYS A 252 -11.77 1.66 -10.22
C CYS A 252 -12.52 0.54 -10.95
N ASN A 253 -11.82 -0.27 -11.75
CA ASN A 253 -12.39 -1.40 -12.48
C ASN A 253 -12.41 -2.71 -11.69
N SER A 254 -12.28 -2.66 -10.35
CA SER A 254 -12.34 -3.84 -9.48
C SER A 254 -11.21 -4.87 -9.70
N CYS A 255 -10.11 -4.46 -10.35
CA CYS A 255 -8.93 -5.31 -10.50
C CYS A 255 -8.07 -5.23 -9.25
N TYR A 256 -7.56 -6.36 -8.78
CA TYR A 256 -6.59 -6.36 -7.69
C TYR A 256 -5.24 -5.82 -8.17
N ILE A 257 -4.75 -4.82 -7.46
CA ILE A 257 -3.49 -4.15 -7.75
C ILE A 257 -2.59 -4.16 -6.51
N ILE A 258 -1.29 -4.07 -6.70
CA ILE A 258 -0.29 -4.14 -5.63
C ILE A 258 0.85 -3.15 -5.92
N SER A 259 1.34 -2.45 -4.90
CA SER A 259 2.46 -1.52 -5.06
C SER A 259 3.76 -2.29 -5.36
N GLY A 260 4.75 -1.63 -5.97
CA GLY A 260 6.06 -2.22 -6.23
C GLY A 260 6.71 -2.81 -4.98
N GLU A 261 6.66 -2.09 -3.85
CA GLU A 261 7.18 -2.56 -2.56
C GLU A 261 6.46 -3.81 -2.05
N GLN A 262 5.12 -3.84 -2.10
CA GLN A 262 4.33 -4.99 -1.64
C GLN A 262 4.48 -6.19 -2.59
N ALA A 263 4.65 -5.96 -3.90
CA ALA A 263 4.92 -7.00 -4.87
C ALA A 263 6.31 -7.62 -4.65
N THR A 264 7.32 -6.76 -4.47
CA THR A 264 8.69 -7.17 -4.11
C THR A 264 8.67 -8.02 -2.85
N TRP A 265 7.98 -7.55 -1.80
CA TRP A 265 7.83 -8.30 -0.56
C TRP A 265 7.16 -9.66 -0.77
N TYR A 266 6.05 -9.71 -1.50
CA TYR A 266 5.34 -10.96 -1.78
C TYR A 266 6.21 -11.96 -2.57
N MET A 267 6.93 -11.47 -3.58
CA MET A 267 7.83 -12.30 -4.37
C MET A 267 9.02 -12.78 -3.55
N PHE A 268 9.62 -11.92 -2.73
CA PHE A 268 10.68 -12.30 -1.78
C PHE A 268 10.21 -13.43 -0.84
N GLN A 269 9.07 -13.26 -0.18
CA GLN A 269 8.50 -14.29 0.70
C GLN A 269 8.19 -15.59 -0.04
N SER A 270 7.75 -15.49 -1.30
CA SER A 270 7.30 -16.65 -2.08
C SER A 270 8.44 -17.40 -2.76
N LEU A 271 9.48 -16.70 -3.19
CA LEU A 271 10.56 -17.23 -4.03
C LEU A 271 11.85 -17.44 -3.26
N ILE A 272 12.15 -16.63 -2.23
CA ILE A 272 13.43 -16.69 -1.50
C ILE A 272 13.27 -17.42 -0.16
N CYS A 273 12.24 -17.08 0.60
CA CYS A 273 12.04 -17.66 1.93
C CYS A 273 11.60 -19.13 1.88
N GLY A 274 12.11 -19.92 2.83
CA GLY A 274 11.77 -21.34 2.98
C GLY A 274 12.32 -22.27 1.88
N VAL A 275 13.35 -21.81 1.15
CA VAL A 275 14.01 -22.55 0.07
C VAL A 275 15.44 -22.87 0.49
N ASN A 276 15.91 -24.09 0.19
CA ASN A 276 17.32 -24.43 0.31
C ASN A 276 18.07 -24.02 -0.97
N TRP A 277 19.06 -23.14 -0.83
CA TRP A 277 19.81 -22.54 -1.93
C TRP A 277 21.18 -23.17 -2.20
N GLU A 278 21.55 -24.24 -1.48
CA GLU A 278 22.86 -24.93 -1.62
C GLU A 278 23.11 -25.43 -3.05
N ASP A 279 22.10 -26.04 -3.68
CA ASP A 279 22.21 -26.65 -5.01
C ASP A 279 21.82 -25.72 -6.17
N ALA A 280 21.46 -24.47 -5.88
CA ALA A 280 21.01 -23.51 -6.89
C ALA A 280 22.22 -22.83 -7.56
N THR A 281 22.23 -22.81 -8.90
CA THR A 281 23.30 -22.12 -9.64
C THR A 281 23.14 -20.60 -9.53
N PHE A 282 24.23 -19.88 -9.81
CA PHE A 282 24.20 -18.42 -9.85
C PHE A 282 23.16 -17.90 -10.85
N GLU A 283 23.09 -18.48 -12.05
CA GLU A 283 22.17 -18.04 -13.11
C GLU A 283 20.71 -18.16 -12.68
N GLN A 284 20.37 -19.21 -11.91
CA GLN A 284 19.01 -19.39 -11.38
C GLN A 284 18.69 -18.32 -10.34
N LYS A 285 19.62 -18.04 -9.41
CA LYS A 285 19.47 -16.99 -8.39
C LYS A 285 19.38 -15.60 -9.05
N GLU A 286 20.26 -15.33 -10.00
CA GLU A 286 20.31 -14.07 -10.74
C GLU A 286 19.00 -13.81 -11.49
N GLU A 287 18.46 -14.82 -12.20
CA GLU A 287 17.16 -14.68 -12.88
C GLU A 287 16.03 -14.33 -11.89
N ILE A 288 15.97 -15.05 -10.76
CA ILE A 288 14.94 -14.83 -9.73
C ILE A 288 15.04 -13.42 -9.15
N ILE A 289 16.24 -13.00 -8.74
CA ILE A 289 16.40 -11.70 -8.07
C ILE A 289 16.22 -10.54 -9.05
N LYS A 290 16.62 -10.69 -10.32
CA LYS A 290 16.35 -9.69 -11.37
C LYS A 290 14.85 -9.48 -11.56
N GLU A 291 14.07 -10.56 -11.66
CA GLU A 291 12.60 -10.44 -11.78
C GLU A 291 11.99 -9.79 -10.53
N ILE A 292 12.47 -10.11 -9.33
CA ILE A 292 11.98 -9.43 -8.10
C ILE A 292 12.30 -7.93 -8.16
N ASN A 293 13.50 -7.56 -8.59
CA ASN A 293 13.94 -6.16 -8.64
C ASN A 293 13.25 -5.32 -9.71
N GLU A 294 12.63 -5.93 -10.73
CA GLU A 294 11.77 -5.17 -11.67
C GLU A 294 10.63 -4.44 -10.94
N TYR A 295 10.17 -4.94 -9.79
CA TYR A 295 9.06 -4.35 -9.04
C TYR A 295 9.48 -3.26 -8.07
N VAL A 296 10.68 -3.34 -7.48
CA VAL A 296 11.17 -2.32 -6.53
C VAL A 296 11.70 -1.08 -7.25
N CYS A 297 12.20 -1.25 -8.48
CA CYS A 297 12.68 -0.16 -9.32
C CYS A 297 11.55 0.58 -10.07
N ALA A 298 10.30 0.13 -9.94
CA ALA A 298 9.16 0.84 -10.51
C ALA A 298 8.93 2.17 -9.78
N GLU A 299 8.50 3.22 -10.50
CA GLU A 299 8.21 4.52 -9.86
C GLU A 299 7.10 4.35 -8.81
N GLU A 300 7.17 5.13 -7.73
CA GLU A 300 6.27 5.00 -6.59
C GLU A 300 4.79 5.11 -6.99
N THR A 301 4.51 5.91 -8.04
CA THR A 301 3.21 6.17 -8.65
C THR A 301 2.59 4.94 -9.32
N PHE A 302 3.38 3.91 -9.63
CA PHE A 302 2.91 2.71 -10.31
C PHE A 302 2.45 1.59 -9.38
N TYR A 303 1.36 0.97 -9.79
CA TYR A 303 0.84 -0.27 -9.24
C TYR A 303 0.83 -1.35 -10.30
N HIS A 304 1.09 -2.59 -9.89
CA HIS A 304 1.08 -3.75 -10.76
C HIS A 304 -0.22 -4.54 -10.59
N SER A 305 -0.67 -5.18 -11.66
CA SER A 305 -1.68 -6.23 -11.57
C SER A 305 -1.25 -7.34 -10.61
N TYR A 306 -2.07 -7.63 -9.60
CA TYR A 306 -1.77 -8.68 -8.63
C TYR A 306 -1.69 -10.08 -9.29
N SER A 307 -2.54 -10.34 -10.29
CA SER A 307 -2.54 -11.61 -11.01
C SER A 307 -1.24 -11.81 -11.81
N ARG A 308 -0.65 -10.72 -12.33
CA ARG A 308 0.66 -10.75 -12.99
C ARG A 308 1.75 -11.22 -12.02
N VAL A 309 1.83 -10.61 -10.83
CA VAL A 309 2.82 -10.99 -9.80
C VAL A 309 2.68 -12.47 -9.45
N VAL A 310 1.44 -12.94 -9.20
CA VAL A 310 1.16 -14.38 -8.92
C VAL A 310 1.60 -15.26 -10.09
N LYS A 311 1.27 -14.88 -11.33
CA LYS A 311 1.64 -15.64 -12.53
C LYS A 311 3.16 -15.74 -12.67
N ARG A 312 3.90 -14.65 -12.41
CA ARG A 312 5.37 -14.65 -12.45
C ARG A 312 5.98 -15.54 -11.39
N ILE A 313 5.49 -15.48 -10.15
CA ILE A 313 5.90 -16.40 -9.07
C ILE A 313 5.71 -17.85 -9.51
N LEU A 314 4.53 -18.20 -10.04
CA LEU A 314 4.23 -19.57 -10.49
C LEU A 314 5.11 -20.00 -11.67
N GLN A 315 5.38 -19.10 -12.62
CA GLN A 315 6.26 -19.35 -13.76
C GLN A 315 7.69 -19.66 -13.31
N LEU A 316 8.26 -18.84 -12.43
CA LEU A 316 9.61 -19.07 -11.88
C LEU A 316 9.69 -20.39 -11.09
N LYS A 317 8.69 -20.67 -10.25
CA LYS A 317 8.64 -21.93 -9.50
C LYS A 317 8.55 -23.16 -10.40
N THR A 318 7.81 -23.04 -11.50
CA THR A 318 7.65 -24.13 -12.48
C THR A 318 8.94 -24.32 -13.27
N LYS A 319 9.55 -23.23 -13.76
CA LYS A 319 10.80 -23.25 -14.53
C LYS A 319 11.93 -23.86 -13.71
N HIS A 320 12.07 -23.44 -12.47
CA HIS A 320 13.13 -23.88 -11.55
C HIS A 320 12.65 -24.95 -10.57
N SER A 321 11.78 -25.86 -11.02
CA SER A 321 11.13 -26.84 -10.14
C SER A 321 12.10 -27.73 -9.35
N GLY A 322 13.34 -27.93 -9.83
CA GLY A 322 14.38 -28.65 -9.09
C GLY A 322 14.69 -28.00 -7.72
N ILE A 323 14.71 -26.67 -7.65
CA ILE A 323 14.94 -25.90 -6.42
C ILE A 323 13.70 -26.00 -5.50
N TYR A 324 12.49 -25.88 -6.07
CA TYR A 324 11.26 -25.73 -5.28
C TYR A 324 10.57 -27.07 -4.89
N LYS A 325 10.95 -28.21 -5.49
CA LYS A 325 10.33 -29.53 -5.23
C LYS A 325 10.61 -30.06 -3.82
N ASN A 326 11.75 -29.70 -3.23
CA ASN A 326 12.20 -30.18 -1.92
C ASN A 326 11.93 -29.18 -0.79
N ASN A 327 11.13 -28.14 -1.04
CA ASN A 327 10.79 -27.17 0.00
C ASN A 327 10.13 -27.87 1.18
N VAL A 328 10.78 -27.80 2.34
CA VAL A 328 10.24 -28.29 3.61
C VAL A 328 8.90 -27.61 3.84
N LYS A 329 7.83 -28.41 3.98
CA LYS A 329 6.46 -27.93 4.26
C LYS A 329 6.46 -26.93 5.43
N PRO A 330 5.57 -25.91 5.40
CA PRO A 330 5.74 -24.73 6.21
C PRO A 330 5.56 -25.07 7.71
N PHE A 331 6.64 -24.96 8.48
CA PHE A 331 6.50 -24.27 9.75
C PHE A 331 6.04 -22.85 9.42
N ASP A 332 5.14 -22.29 10.22
CA ASP A 332 4.86 -20.86 10.15
C ASP A 332 6.10 -20.10 10.66
N PHE A 333 7.11 -20.01 9.80
CA PHE A 333 8.39 -19.40 10.12
C PHE A 333 8.28 -17.88 10.33
N PHE A 334 7.14 -17.30 9.98
CA PHE A 334 6.85 -15.90 10.21
C PHE A 334 6.06 -15.63 11.48
N LEU A 335 5.68 -16.67 12.24
CA LEU A 335 4.87 -16.54 13.45
C LEU A 335 3.60 -15.72 13.17
N ARG A 336 2.90 -16.02 12.07
CA ARG A 336 1.73 -15.26 11.61
C ARG A 336 0.63 -15.32 12.66
N GLY A 337 0.05 -14.16 12.97
CA GLY A 337 -0.98 -14.04 14.00
C GLY A 337 -0.43 -13.88 15.42
N GLU A 338 0.88 -14.03 15.64
CA GLU A 338 1.49 -13.59 16.89
C GLU A 338 1.65 -12.06 16.91
N ASP A 339 1.34 -11.45 18.05
CA ASP A 339 1.58 -10.02 18.25
C ASP A 339 3.09 -9.71 18.06
N PRO A 340 3.46 -8.66 17.30
CA PRO A 340 4.88 -8.34 17.04
C PRO A 340 5.74 -8.17 18.30
N ASN A 341 5.15 -7.70 19.40
CA ASN A 341 5.83 -7.47 20.68
C ASN A 341 5.70 -8.64 21.64
N ARG A 342 4.96 -9.70 21.27
CA ARG A 342 4.92 -10.93 22.05
C ARG A 342 6.32 -11.50 22.19
N ILE A 343 6.66 -11.83 23.42
CA ILE A 343 7.91 -12.51 23.75
C ILE A 343 7.81 -13.98 23.37
N VAL A 344 8.72 -14.41 22.49
CA VAL A 344 8.81 -15.75 21.93
C VAL A 344 10.13 -16.40 22.36
N PRO A 345 10.13 -17.66 22.83
CA PRO A 345 11.35 -18.36 23.21
C PRO A 345 12.37 -18.45 22.06
N TYR A 346 13.65 -18.24 22.37
CA TYR A 346 14.73 -18.27 21.37
C TYR A 346 14.86 -19.60 20.62
N HIS A 347 14.55 -20.73 21.27
CA HIS A 347 14.62 -22.06 20.64
C HIS A 347 13.71 -22.20 19.40
N TYR A 348 12.66 -21.38 19.26
CA TYR A 348 11.86 -21.34 18.03
C TYR A 348 12.71 -20.85 16.84
N TYR A 349 13.49 -19.81 17.04
CA TYR A 349 14.42 -19.31 16.03
C TYR A 349 15.48 -20.36 15.69
N GLU A 350 16.13 -20.97 16.69
CA GLU A 350 17.13 -22.03 16.49
C GLU A 350 16.55 -23.20 15.69
N THR A 351 15.33 -23.64 16.03
CA THR A 351 14.69 -24.78 15.35
C THR A 351 14.42 -24.49 13.87
N ILE A 352 13.90 -23.30 13.56
CA ILE A 352 13.63 -22.89 12.17
C ILE A 352 14.95 -22.68 11.43
N ALA A 353 15.91 -21.98 12.02
CA ALA A 353 17.21 -21.71 11.42
C ALA A 353 17.93 -23.02 11.07
N ASN A 354 17.97 -23.99 11.99
CA ASN A 354 18.56 -25.31 11.74
C ASN A 354 17.83 -26.07 10.61
N SER A 355 16.50 -25.97 10.54
CA SER A 355 15.70 -26.66 9.51
C SER A 355 15.96 -26.14 8.10
N TYR A 356 16.30 -24.86 7.96
CA TYR A 356 16.59 -24.20 6.69
C TYR A 356 18.08 -23.86 6.49
N LYS A 357 18.95 -24.33 7.39
CA LYS A 357 20.39 -24.04 7.41
C LYS A 357 20.69 -22.53 7.36
N LEU A 358 19.88 -21.75 8.08
CA LEU A 358 20.05 -20.31 8.16
C LEU A 358 21.16 -19.96 9.15
N PRO A 359 21.89 -18.87 8.92
CA PRO A 359 22.77 -18.30 9.93
C PRO A 359 21.99 -17.94 11.21
N LEU A 360 22.54 -18.33 12.36
CA LEU A 360 22.20 -17.81 13.68
C LEU A 360 22.93 -16.48 13.96
N TYR A 361 22.18 -15.38 13.98
CA TYR A 361 22.74 -14.09 14.36
C TYR A 361 22.86 -13.96 15.89
N LYS A 362 24.07 -13.72 16.38
CA LYS A 362 24.40 -13.50 17.80
C LYS A 362 24.64 -12.02 18.05
N VAL A 363 23.61 -11.28 18.47
CA VAL A 363 23.71 -9.81 18.64
C VAL A 363 24.04 -9.40 20.10
N SER A 364 23.98 -10.29 21.09
CA SER A 364 24.48 -9.98 22.45
C SER A 364 24.74 -11.23 23.30
N THR A 365 25.65 -11.10 24.26
CA THR A 365 26.14 -12.13 25.20
C THR A 365 25.09 -12.78 26.13
N ASN A 366 23.82 -12.35 26.12
CA ASN A 366 22.72 -12.96 26.90
C ASN A 366 21.84 -13.89 26.03
N GLU A 367 22.49 -14.89 25.46
CA GLU A 367 22.24 -15.42 24.11
C GLU A 367 21.13 -16.49 23.96
N LYS A 368 20.25 -16.68 24.96
CA LYS A 368 19.09 -17.61 24.85
C LYS A 368 17.80 -17.07 25.46
N LEU A 369 17.76 -15.77 25.77
CA LEU A 369 16.57 -15.16 26.34
C LEU A 369 15.45 -15.05 25.29
N PRO A 370 14.19 -15.25 25.69
CA PRO A 370 13.04 -14.97 24.84
C PRO A 370 13.12 -13.56 24.22
N GLN A 371 12.78 -13.44 22.94
CA GLN A 371 12.86 -12.21 22.15
C GLN A 371 11.48 -11.82 21.63
N PRO A 372 11.22 -10.53 21.33
CA PRO A 372 9.98 -10.14 20.68
C PRO A 372 9.85 -10.78 19.29
N ALA A 373 8.62 -11.12 18.89
CA ALA A 373 8.33 -11.80 17.63
C ALA A 373 8.86 -11.04 16.40
N TRP A 374 8.77 -9.70 16.39
CA TRP A 374 9.31 -8.88 15.29
C TRP A 374 10.81 -9.10 15.07
N LYS A 375 11.57 -9.33 16.15
CA LYS A 375 13.03 -9.51 16.08
C LYS A 375 13.40 -10.88 15.55
N ILE A 376 12.67 -11.92 15.97
CA ILE A 376 12.81 -13.27 15.41
C ILE A 376 12.47 -13.27 13.92
N ARG A 377 11.36 -12.60 13.53
CA ARG A 377 10.97 -12.44 12.12
C ARG A 377 12.10 -11.79 11.30
N LEU A 378 12.70 -10.71 11.80
CA LEU A 378 13.81 -10.03 11.13
C LEU A 378 15.05 -10.93 10.98
N TYR A 379 15.46 -11.66 12.03
CA TYR A 379 16.58 -12.60 11.92
C TYR A 379 16.35 -13.69 10.88
N LEU A 380 15.14 -14.25 10.82
CA LEU A 380 14.81 -15.26 9.82
C LEU A 380 14.85 -14.70 8.40
N LEU A 381 14.32 -13.49 8.19
CA LEU A 381 14.37 -12.81 6.89
C LEU A 381 15.80 -12.54 6.43
N LEU A 382 16.64 -12.02 7.32
CA LEU A 382 18.05 -11.79 7.04
C LEU A 382 18.79 -13.11 6.77
N GLY A 383 18.43 -14.18 7.50
CA GLY A 383 18.99 -15.51 7.26
C GLY A 383 18.64 -16.07 5.88
N PHE A 384 17.39 -15.90 5.43
CA PHE A 384 17.01 -16.30 4.07
C PHE A 384 17.74 -15.48 3.00
N MET A 385 17.94 -14.18 3.20
CA MET A 385 18.78 -13.38 2.29
C MET A 385 20.22 -13.87 2.26
N HIS A 386 20.80 -14.17 3.42
CA HIS A 386 22.19 -14.64 3.51
C HIS A 386 22.35 -15.96 2.76
N THR A 387 21.51 -16.95 3.04
CA THR A 387 21.56 -18.25 2.33
C THR A 387 21.28 -18.12 0.84
N PHE A 388 20.43 -17.18 0.41
CA PHE A 388 20.23 -16.88 -1.00
C PHE A 388 21.53 -16.38 -1.65
N VAL A 389 22.18 -15.38 -1.07
CA VAL A 389 23.46 -14.83 -1.56
C VAL A 389 24.54 -15.90 -1.55
N ASN A 390 24.65 -16.68 -0.48
CA ASN A 390 25.65 -17.72 -0.26
C ASN A 390 27.07 -17.27 -0.67
N TYR A 391 27.47 -16.08 -0.22
CA TYR A 391 28.77 -15.46 -0.51
C TYR A 391 29.05 -15.10 -1.98
N ASP A 392 28.03 -15.12 -2.84
CA ASP A 392 28.17 -14.63 -4.20
C ASP A 392 28.03 -13.10 -4.24
N HIS A 393 29.17 -12.40 -4.23
CA HIS A 393 29.23 -10.94 -4.20
C HIS A 393 28.46 -10.26 -5.34
N ARG A 394 28.27 -10.95 -6.47
CA ARG A 394 27.52 -10.43 -7.63
C ARG A 394 26.03 -10.25 -7.30
N LEU A 395 25.52 -10.93 -6.27
CA LEU A 395 24.14 -10.82 -5.82
C LEU A 395 23.92 -9.68 -4.82
N LEU A 396 24.98 -9.08 -4.27
CA LEU A 396 24.86 -8.08 -3.19
C LEU A 396 24.19 -6.79 -3.65
N GLU A 397 24.47 -6.31 -4.86
CA GLU A 397 23.81 -5.11 -5.42
C GLU A 397 22.29 -5.30 -5.52
N PHE A 398 21.86 -6.51 -5.89
CA PHE A 398 20.44 -6.84 -6.00
C PHE A 398 19.75 -6.95 -4.64
N ILE A 399 20.47 -7.41 -3.61
CA ILE A 399 19.94 -7.60 -2.26
C ILE A 399 19.75 -6.28 -1.52
N TRP A 400 20.50 -5.24 -1.88
CA TRP A 400 20.32 -3.90 -1.33
C TRP A 400 18.86 -3.40 -1.41
N TRP A 401 18.25 -3.56 -2.58
CA TRP A 401 16.85 -3.18 -2.79
C TRP A 401 15.88 -4.00 -1.96
N GLN A 402 16.16 -5.29 -1.78
CA GLN A 402 15.33 -6.18 -0.95
C GLN A 402 15.43 -5.82 0.52
N ILE A 403 16.62 -5.48 1.00
CA ILE A 403 16.83 -5.02 2.38
C ILE A 403 16.03 -3.76 2.66
N ASN A 404 15.96 -2.82 1.70
CA ASN A 404 15.16 -1.60 1.86
C ASN A 404 13.67 -1.91 1.98
N VAL A 405 13.15 -2.83 1.18
CA VAL A 405 11.75 -3.27 1.28
C VAL A 405 11.49 -3.97 2.62
N VAL A 406 12.36 -4.90 3.01
CA VAL A 406 12.25 -5.61 4.30
C VAL A 406 12.33 -4.65 5.48
N TYR A 407 13.24 -3.69 5.44
CA TYR A 407 13.35 -2.64 6.44
C TYR A 407 12.04 -1.86 6.56
N ARG A 408 11.47 -1.36 5.45
CA ARG A 408 10.20 -0.63 5.46
C ARG A 408 9.06 -1.47 6.05
N VAL A 409 8.94 -2.74 5.66
CA VAL A 409 7.89 -3.65 6.17
C VAL A 409 8.07 -3.93 7.67
N ILE A 410 9.30 -4.27 8.09
CA ILE A 410 9.59 -4.61 9.49
C ILE A 410 9.42 -3.40 10.40
N MET A 411 9.86 -2.21 9.97
CA MET A 411 9.83 -1.00 10.81
C MET A 411 8.42 -0.56 11.22
N ILE A 412 7.39 -1.00 10.48
CA ILE A 412 5.99 -0.82 10.87
C ILE A 412 5.65 -1.64 12.14
N LEU A 413 6.28 -2.80 12.29
CA LEU A 413 6.08 -3.73 13.41
C LEU A 413 6.81 -3.32 14.68
N VAL A 414 7.85 -2.49 14.55
CA VAL A 414 8.82 -2.24 15.63
C VAL A 414 8.49 -0.94 16.39
N PRO A 415 8.37 -1.01 17.73
CA PRO A 415 8.22 0.16 18.59
C PRO A 415 9.28 1.23 18.31
N SER A 416 8.90 2.50 18.36
CA SER A 416 9.77 3.62 17.97
C SER A 416 11.12 3.64 18.69
N ASP A 417 11.16 3.25 19.96
CA ASP A 417 12.35 3.18 20.81
C ASP A 417 13.31 2.02 20.46
N ARG A 418 12.86 1.05 19.66
CA ARG A 418 13.62 -0.16 19.29
C ARG A 418 14.11 -0.19 17.84
N ARG A 419 13.86 0.87 17.08
CA ARG A 419 14.17 0.88 15.64
C ARG A 419 15.64 0.99 15.30
N LEU A 420 16.44 1.61 16.16
CA LEU A 420 17.90 1.60 16.00
C LEU A 420 18.45 0.16 16.02
N GLU A 421 17.82 -0.72 16.81
CA GLU A 421 18.19 -2.15 16.86
C GLU A 421 17.98 -2.85 15.51
N VAL A 422 16.95 -2.49 14.75
CA VAL A 422 16.71 -3.00 13.39
C VAL A 422 17.84 -2.61 12.45
N ILE A 423 18.27 -1.34 12.52
CA ILE A 423 19.37 -0.83 11.69
C ILE A 423 20.66 -1.59 12.00
N ASP A 424 20.98 -1.77 13.28
CA ASP A 424 22.18 -2.51 13.71
C ASP A 424 22.13 -3.97 13.25
N MET A 425 20.98 -4.63 13.37
CA MET A 425 20.79 -6.00 12.89
C MET A 425 21.01 -6.13 11.37
N ILE A 426 20.50 -5.18 10.58
CA ILE A 426 20.69 -5.17 9.12
C ILE A 426 22.17 -4.94 8.77
N LYS A 427 22.84 -3.99 9.45
CA LYS A 427 24.27 -3.73 9.25
C LYS A 427 25.12 -4.97 9.54
N ILE A 428 24.88 -5.63 10.67
CA ILE A 428 25.57 -6.88 11.03
C ILE A 428 25.35 -7.94 9.95
N ALA A 429 24.10 -8.12 9.51
CA ALA A 429 23.79 -9.10 8.48
C ALA A 429 24.48 -8.81 7.15
N LEU A 430 24.54 -7.54 6.73
CA LEU A 430 25.27 -7.12 5.53
C LEU A 430 26.76 -7.41 5.62
N VAL A 431 27.39 -7.13 6.77
CA VAL A 431 28.80 -7.45 7.01
C VAL A 431 29.04 -8.96 6.89
N CYS A 432 28.18 -9.78 7.51
CA CYS A 432 28.29 -11.24 7.41
C CYS A 432 28.10 -11.76 5.97
N MET A 433 27.17 -11.18 5.20
CA MET A 433 26.97 -11.56 3.80
C MET A 433 28.16 -11.18 2.91
N LYS A 434 28.84 -10.07 3.21
CA LYS A 434 30.05 -9.63 2.51
C LYS A 434 31.28 -10.46 2.91
N ASN A 435 31.37 -10.87 4.16
CA ASN A 435 32.57 -11.46 4.72
C ASN A 435 32.24 -12.75 5.50
N PRO A 436 32.21 -13.92 4.83
CA PRO A 436 31.99 -15.23 5.47
C PRO A 436 32.89 -15.49 6.68
N ALA A 437 34.13 -14.98 6.65
CA ALA A 437 35.12 -15.17 7.71
C ALA A 437 34.73 -14.52 9.06
N TYR A 438 33.77 -13.60 9.07
CA TYR A 438 33.25 -12.99 10.30
C TYR A 438 32.07 -13.77 10.91
N TYR A 439 31.80 -14.98 10.42
CA TYR A 439 30.79 -15.84 11.01
C TYR A 439 31.34 -16.51 12.29
N PRO A 440 30.75 -16.28 13.47
CA PRO A 440 31.29 -16.76 14.75
C PRO A 440 31.00 -18.24 15.03
N GLU A 441 31.16 -19.11 14.02
CA GLU A 441 31.00 -20.57 14.17
C GLU A 441 32.33 -21.35 14.15
N GLU A 442 33.46 -20.72 13.83
CA GLU A 442 34.78 -21.37 13.86
C GLU A 442 35.75 -20.73 14.87
N VAL A 443 35.28 -20.43 16.08
CA VAL A 443 36.16 -20.34 17.26
C VAL A 443 35.99 -21.60 18.10
N GLN A 444 36.23 -22.75 17.48
CA GLN A 444 36.71 -23.93 18.20
C GLN A 444 38.14 -24.17 17.70
N GLN A 445 39.09 -24.01 18.62
CA GLN A 445 40.55 -24.19 18.45
C GLN A 445 41.36 -23.00 17.89
N ILE A 446 41.37 -21.87 18.62
CA ILE A 446 42.64 -21.16 18.83
C ILE A 446 42.76 -20.89 20.33
N GLU A 447 43.41 -21.81 21.03
CA GLU A 447 43.94 -21.50 22.36
C GLU A 447 44.94 -20.35 22.22
N GLY A 448 44.61 -19.23 22.84
CA GLY A 448 45.55 -18.16 23.15
C GLY A 448 45.97 -17.27 21.98
N GLN A 449 45.10 -16.33 21.57
CA GLN A 449 45.46 -14.91 21.43
C GLN A 449 44.25 -14.06 21.00
N GLN A 450 43.98 -13.04 21.82
CA GLN A 450 43.12 -11.86 21.61
C GLN A 450 41.69 -12.07 21.07
N GLN A 451 40.75 -12.25 21.99
CA GLN A 451 39.36 -11.82 21.80
C GLN A 451 39.34 -10.29 21.57
N LYS A 452 39.29 -9.86 20.30
CA LYS A 452 38.74 -8.55 19.95
C LYS A 452 37.22 -8.69 19.90
N SER A 453 36.48 -7.78 20.54
CA SER A 453 35.03 -7.84 20.48
C SER A 453 34.58 -7.46 19.06
N LEU A 454 33.44 -7.98 18.61
CA LEU A 454 32.86 -7.67 17.29
C LEU A 454 32.69 -6.14 17.09
N LYS A 455 32.54 -5.38 18.19
CA LYS A 455 32.52 -3.90 18.17
C LYS A 455 33.86 -3.29 17.75
N ASP A 456 34.98 -3.91 18.11
CA ASP A 456 36.33 -3.42 17.81
C ASP A 456 36.71 -3.69 16.35
N VAL A 457 36.20 -4.80 15.78
CA VAL A 457 36.35 -5.12 14.35
C VAL A 457 35.47 -4.20 13.48
N LEU A 458 34.23 -3.95 13.91
CA LEU A 458 33.33 -2.99 13.26
C LEU A 458 33.86 -1.55 13.33
N GLN A 459 34.75 -1.21 14.27
CA GLN A 459 35.43 0.10 14.31
C GLN A 459 36.71 0.15 13.48
N GLN A 460 37.40 -0.97 13.27
CA GLN A 460 38.64 -1.03 12.50
C GLN A 460 38.42 -1.14 10.99
N ASP A 461 37.43 -1.90 10.53
CA ASP A 461 37.10 -1.99 9.08
C ASP A 461 36.38 -0.74 8.56
N VAL A 462 35.80 0.08 9.46
CA VAL A 462 35.20 1.39 9.13
C VAL A 462 36.26 2.45 8.78
N GLN A 463 37.52 2.28 9.21
CA GLN A 463 38.61 3.19 8.82
C GLN A 463 39.31 2.80 7.49
N GLY A 464 38.88 1.71 6.84
CA GLY A 464 39.61 1.11 5.71
C GLY A 464 38.94 1.18 4.33
N THR A 465 37.69 1.61 4.22
CA THR A 465 36.98 1.68 2.92
C THR A 465 36.12 2.94 2.81
N ASP A 466 36.70 4.00 2.25
CA ASP A 466 36.14 5.35 2.05
C ASP A 466 34.88 5.44 1.14
N ASN A 467 34.24 4.33 0.73
CA ASN A 467 33.09 4.40 -0.20
C ASN A 467 31.79 3.74 0.31
N THR A 468 31.82 2.89 1.34
CA THR A 468 30.59 2.21 1.84
C THR A 468 29.88 2.94 2.96
N ASP A 469 30.58 3.81 3.69
CA ASP A 469 29.96 4.66 4.71
C ASP A 469 29.05 5.70 4.07
N ASP A 470 29.34 6.22 2.88
CA ASP A 470 28.47 7.20 2.23
C ASP A 470 27.15 6.58 1.71
N GLU A 471 27.14 5.37 1.14
CA GLU A 471 25.90 4.74 0.63
C GLU A 471 24.97 4.21 1.75
N LEU A 472 25.54 3.62 2.81
CA LEU A 472 24.78 3.23 4.00
C LEU A 472 24.37 4.47 4.80
N SER A 473 25.24 5.46 4.91
CA SER A 473 24.89 6.72 5.54
C SER A 473 23.81 7.44 4.75
N ASP A 474 23.75 7.41 3.42
CA ASP A 474 22.66 8.07 2.66
C ASP A 474 21.31 7.35 2.81
N LEU A 475 21.33 6.02 2.96
CA LEU A 475 20.14 5.23 3.30
C LEU A 475 19.58 5.60 4.68
N PHE A 476 20.46 5.90 5.65
CA PHE A 476 20.07 6.19 7.04
C PHE A 476 20.10 7.69 7.41
N LYS A 477 20.74 8.57 6.62
CA LYS A 477 20.88 10.04 6.85
C LYS A 477 19.51 10.70 6.83
N ASN A 478 18.62 10.25 5.95
CA ASN A 478 17.22 10.69 5.87
C ASN A 478 16.33 10.13 7.01
N TYR A 479 16.87 9.26 7.88
CA TYR A 479 16.12 8.57 8.94
C TYR A 479 16.80 8.68 10.33
N THR A 480 18.01 9.21 10.42
CA THR A 480 18.57 9.78 11.65
C THR A 480 17.69 10.93 12.08
N ILE A 481 17.33 10.97 13.36
CA ILE A 481 16.60 12.08 13.98
C ILE A 481 17.49 13.33 13.86
N THR A 482 17.35 14.08 12.77
CA THR A 482 17.76 15.48 12.73
C THR A 482 16.67 16.29 13.41
N GLU A 483 17.10 17.00 14.45
CA GLU A 483 16.30 18.01 15.11
C GLU A 483 15.79 19.00 14.06
N VAL A 484 14.47 19.15 14.05
CA VAL A 484 13.67 20.31 13.65
C VAL A 484 14.46 21.44 12.96
N GLU A 485 14.30 21.58 11.65
CA GLU A 485 14.20 22.90 11.02
C GLU A 485 12.74 23.15 10.64
N VAL A 486 12.14 24.08 11.39
CA VAL A 486 10.87 24.70 11.05
C VAL A 486 11.10 25.57 9.82
N CYS A 487 10.74 25.08 8.64
CA CYS A 487 10.45 25.93 7.49
C CYS A 487 8.94 26.02 7.33
N THR A 488 8.40 27.09 7.90
CA THR A 488 7.08 27.66 7.65
C THR A 488 6.85 27.91 6.17
N GLY A 489 5.71 27.48 5.64
CA GLY A 489 5.22 27.98 4.34
C GLY A 489 4.41 26.97 3.54
N ILE A 490 3.16 26.74 3.95
CA ILE A 490 1.92 26.51 3.18
C ILE A 490 0.91 26.02 4.24
N ASP A 491 -0.03 26.89 4.58
CA ASP A 491 -0.88 26.81 5.77
C ASP A 491 -1.82 25.58 5.80
N ASP A 492 -1.39 24.56 6.54
CA ASP A 492 -2.25 23.63 7.29
C ASP A 492 -2.20 24.05 8.77
N VAL A 493 -3.06 25.00 9.16
CA VAL A 493 -3.27 25.31 10.58
C VAL A 493 -4.76 25.24 10.88
N ASP A 494 -5.15 24.18 11.57
CA ASP A 494 -6.11 24.29 12.67
C ASP A 494 -5.65 23.36 13.79
N LYS A 495 -5.24 23.97 14.92
CA LYS A 495 -4.80 23.29 16.14
C LYS A 495 -5.96 22.45 16.72
N PRO A 496 -5.73 21.19 17.15
CA PRO A 496 -6.65 20.55 18.08
C PRO A 496 -6.52 21.22 19.45
N SER A 497 -7.65 21.47 20.10
CA SER A 497 -7.72 21.88 21.50
C SER A 497 -7.20 20.76 22.41
N GLU A 498 -6.42 21.14 23.41
CA GLU A 498 -5.81 20.26 24.39
C GLU A 498 -6.87 19.52 25.24
N SER A 499 -6.48 18.32 25.68
CA SER A 499 -7.03 17.52 26.78
C SER A 499 -8.29 16.68 26.50
N GLN A 500 -8.10 15.48 25.96
CA GLN A 500 -8.75 14.27 26.50
C GLN A 500 -7.79 13.07 26.38
N GLU A 501 -7.57 12.39 27.51
CA GLU A 501 -6.75 11.18 27.63
C GLU A 501 -7.24 10.08 26.66
N PRO A 502 -6.33 9.24 26.12
CA PRO A 502 -6.69 8.13 25.26
C PRO A 502 -7.50 7.10 26.06
N LYS A 503 -8.75 6.88 25.67
CA LYS A 503 -9.55 5.75 26.18
C LYS A 503 -9.03 4.47 25.55
N ASP A 504 -8.49 3.57 26.36
CA ASP A 504 -8.16 2.19 26.00
C ASP A 504 -9.31 1.52 25.25
N HIS A 505 -9.12 1.26 23.95
CA HIS A 505 -10.06 0.49 23.15
C HIS A 505 -9.69 -0.99 23.23
N LYS A 506 -10.28 -1.69 24.21
CA LYS A 506 -10.32 -3.16 24.23
C LYS A 506 -11.29 -3.63 23.14
N PHE A 507 -10.76 -4.25 22.09
CA PHE A 507 -11.58 -5.08 21.20
C PHE A 507 -11.96 -6.37 21.91
N ILE A 508 -13.25 -6.60 22.10
CA ILE A 508 -13.79 -7.89 22.50
C ILE A 508 -13.96 -8.71 21.23
N ILE A 509 -13.05 -9.64 20.99
CA ILE A 509 -13.21 -10.73 20.01
C ILE A 509 -13.70 -11.95 20.79
N LYS A 510 -14.82 -12.54 20.34
CA LYS A 510 -15.28 -13.86 20.79
C LYS A 510 -15.17 -14.84 19.64
#